data_AF-A0AAW0JI98-F1
#
_entry.id   AF-A0AAW0JI98-F1
#
_cell.length_a   1.000
_cell.length_b   1.000
_cell.length_c   1.000
_cell.angle_alpha   90.00
_cell.angle_beta   90.00
_cell.angle_gamma   90.00
#
_symmetry.space_group_name_H-M   'P 1'
#
loop_
_entity.id
_entity.type
_entity.pdbx_description
1 polymer ?
#
loop_
_entity_poly.entity_id
_entity_poly.type
_entity_poly.pdbx_seq_one_letter_code
_entity_poly.pdbx_strand_id
1 'polypeptide(L)'
;MSDNHPLLKIVPAATVFGSSWKDWQRIFAHTKPMGSVDIIICLPAHGAVIGAWFGAWPMPLDWERPWQEWPICVSYGAMAGYLVAMVASFGCVAVRARLQHVKRE
;
A
#
# COMPACT_ATOMS: atom_id res chain seq x y z
N MET A 1 16.30 34.29 -20.66
CA MET A 1 15.56 33.07 -21.03
C MET A 1 16.40 31.92 -20.49
N SER A 2 16.35 31.67 -19.17
CA SER A 2 15.56 30.59 -18.53
C SER A 2 15.87 29.25 -19.23
N ASP A 3 16.58 28.29 -18.63
CA ASP A 3 16.16 27.60 -17.40
C ASP A 3 17.34 27.05 -16.56
N ASN A 4 17.31 27.39 -15.27
CA ASN A 4 18.11 26.74 -14.23
C ASN A 4 17.23 25.73 -13.47
N HIS A 5 17.86 24.65 -12.98
CA HIS A 5 17.46 23.78 -11.85
C HIS A 5 16.51 22.59 -12.08
N PRO A 6 17.08 21.40 -12.35
CA PRO A 6 16.57 20.14 -11.81
C PRO A 6 17.30 19.68 -10.53
N LEU A 7 18.46 20.25 -10.19
CA LEU A 7 19.31 19.74 -9.09
C LEU A 7 18.79 20.06 -7.67
N LEU A 8 17.97 21.10 -7.50
CA LEU A 8 17.50 21.53 -6.16
C LEU A 8 16.26 20.79 -5.64
N LYS A 9 15.59 19.95 -6.45
CA LYS A 9 14.46 19.13 -5.96
C LYS A 9 14.91 17.90 -5.16
N ILE A 10 16.17 17.48 -5.29
CA ILE A 10 16.71 16.32 -4.56
C ILE A 10 17.16 16.71 -3.13
N VAL A 11 17.46 17.98 -2.92
CA VAL A 11 18.08 18.48 -1.68
C VAL A 11 17.16 18.51 -0.45
N PRO A 12 15.85 18.85 -0.52
CA PRO A 12 15.03 18.92 0.69
C PRO A 12 14.50 17.54 1.15
N ALA A 13 14.59 16.50 0.31
CA ALA A 13 14.16 15.14 0.69
C ALA A 13 15.21 14.41 1.55
N ALA A 14 16.51 14.71 1.35
CA ALA A 14 17.61 14.06 2.06
C ALA A 14 17.81 14.60 3.49
N THR A 15 17.42 15.85 3.76
CA THR A 15 17.67 16.51 5.06
C THR A 15 16.59 16.25 6.12
N VAL A 16 15.43 15.70 5.74
CA VAL A 16 14.35 15.37 6.70
C VAL A 16 14.44 13.92 7.22
N PHE A 17 15.06 13.00 6.49
CA PHE A 17 15.32 11.65 6.99
C PHE A 17 16.65 11.61 7.75
N GLY A 18 16.55 11.86 9.06
CA GLY A 18 17.60 11.59 10.03
C GLY A 18 18.19 10.19 9.82
N SER A 19 19.48 10.17 9.50
CA SER A 19 20.31 9.02 9.18
C SER A 19 20.50 8.09 10.37
N SER A 20 19.62 7.11 10.52
CA SER A 20 19.90 5.89 11.28
C SER A 20 19.46 4.70 10.46
N TRP A 21 20.41 4.17 9.67
CA TRP A 21 20.28 2.93 8.92
C TRP A 21 19.86 1.74 9.82
N LYS A 22 20.23 1.80 11.11
CA LYS A 22 19.87 0.80 12.12
C LYS A 22 18.37 0.79 12.42
N ASP A 23 17.68 1.93 12.34
CA ASP A 23 16.24 2.01 12.54
C ASP A 23 15.46 1.51 11.33
N TRP A 24 15.96 1.77 10.11
CA TRP A 24 15.43 1.16 8.89
C TRP A 24 15.57 -0.36 8.91
N GLN A 25 16.73 -0.88 9.29
CA GLN A 25 16.91 -2.33 9.45
C GLN A 25 16.02 -2.89 10.56
N ARG A 26 15.71 -2.13 11.61
CA ARG A 26 14.80 -2.59 12.69
C ARG A 26 13.33 -2.59 12.24
N ILE A 27 12.91 -1.66 11.39
CA ILE A 27 11.57 -1.63 10.78
C ILE A 27 11.40 -2.77 9.77
N PHE A 28 12.42 -3.05 8.96
CA PHE A 28 12.37 -4.10 7.93
C PHE A 28 12.69 -5.51 8.44
N ALA A 29 13.55 -5.66 9.46
CA ALA A 29 13.95 -6.96 10.00
C ALA A 29 13.16 -7.37 11.26
N HIS A 30 12.46 -6.44 11.91
CA HIS A 30 11.58 -6.74 13.04
C HIS A 30 10.10 -6.62 12.65
N THR A 31 9.75 -7.18 11.49
CA THR A 31 8.38 -7.64 11.19
C THR A 31 8.09 -8.85 12.08
N LYS A 32 7.91 -8.61 13.38
CA LYS A 32 7.03 -9.44 14.20
C LYS A 32 5.63 -8.89 13.97
N PRO A 33 4.80 -9.47 13.09
CA PRO A 33 3.41 -9.08 12.98
C PRO A 33 2.70 -9.56 14.26
N MET A 34 2.73 -8.74 15.30
CA MET A 34 2.10 -9.05 16.58
C MET A 34 1.16 -7.96 17.09
N GLY A 35 0.93 -6.89 16.31
CA GLY A 35 -0.10 -5.90 16.59
C GLY A 35 -1.29 -6.02 15.63
N SER A 36 -2.52 -5.82 16.14
CA SER A 36 -3.71 -5.63 15.30
C SER A 36 -3.57 -4.43 14.34
N VAL A 37 -2.73 -3.45 14.70
CA VAL A 37 -2.47 -2.23 13.93
C VAL A 37 -1.71 -2.52 12.63
N ASP A 38 -0.72 -3.43 12.65
CA ASP A 38 0.06 -3.78 11.46
C ASP A 38 -0.83 -4.41 10.39
N ILE A 39 -1.82 -5.21 10.81
CA ILE A 39 -2.82 -5.81 9.91
C ILE A 39 -3.73 -4.75 9.30
N ILE A 40 -4.13 -3.74 10.08
CA ILE A 40 -4.97 -2.63 9.60
C ILE A 40 -4.28 -1.84 8.50
N ILE A 41 -2.97 -1.66 8.59
CA ILE A 41 -2.23 -0.81 7.66
C ILE A 41 -1.64 -1.61 6.49
N CYS A 42 -1.11 -2.80 6.75
CA CYS A 42 -0.44 -3.59 5.72
C CYS A 42 -1.42 -4.28 4.77
N LEU A 43 -2.54 -4.84 5.23
CA LEU A 43 -3.47 -5.55 4.34
C LEU A 43 -3.95 -4.65 3.18
N PRO A 44 -4.43 -3.42 3.45
CA PRO A 44 -4.90 -2.50 2.41
C PRO A 44 -3.83 -2.09 1.41
N ALA A 45 -2.60 -1.84 1.89
CA ALA A 45 -1.48 -1.51 1.02
C ALA A 45 -1.15 -2.67 0.06
N HIS A 46 -1.11 -3.91 0.56
CA HIS A 46 -0.90 -5.09 -0.28
C HIS A 46 -2.08 -5.32 -1.22
N GLY A 47 -3.31 -5.11 -0.75
CA GLY A 47 -4.52 -5.18 -1.56
C GLY A 47 -4.52 -4.19 -2.73
N ALA A 48 -4.04 -2.97 -2.51
CA ALA A 48 -3.88 -1.98 -3.56
C ALA A 48 -2.86 -2.40 -4.62
N VAL A 49 -1.70 -2.93 -4.21
CA VAL A 49 -0.66 -3.41 -5.15
C VAL A 49 -1.14 -4.60 -5.97
N ILE A 50 -1.79 -5.58 -5.31
CA ILE A 50 -2.37 -6.75 -5.98
C ILE A 50 -3.49 -6.31 -6.94
N GLY A 51 -4.37 -5.42 -6.49
CA GLY A 51 -5.44 -4.87 -7.31
C GLY A 51 -4.93 -4.09 -8.51
N ALA A 52 -3.89 -3.26 -8.34
CA ALA A 52 -3.23 -2.55 -9.43
C ALA A 52 -2.62 -3.51 -10.46
N TRP A 53 -1.99 -4.60 -9.98
CA TRP A 53 -1.41 -5.63 -10.84
C TRP A 53 -2.48 -6.33 -11.69
N PHE A 54 -3.60 -6.73 -11.10
CA PHE A 54 -4.74 -7.28 -11.86
C PHE A 54 -5.37 -6.23 -12.80
N GLY A 55 -5.43 -4.97 -12.38
CA GLY A 55 -5.92 -3.87 -13.22
C GLY A 55 -5.03 -3.58 -14.44
N ALA A 56 -3.77 -4.01 -14.44
CA ALA A 56 -2.87 -3.87 -15.59
C ALA A 56 -3.09 -4.94 -16.67
N TRP A 57 -3.69 -6.08 -16.34
CA TRP A 57 -3.95 -7.18 -17.28
C TRP A 57 -4.86 -6.89 -18.46
N PRO A 58 -5.95 -6.12 -18.35
CA PRO A 58 -6.77 -5.82 -19.51
C PRO A 58 -6.00 -4.99 -20.55
N MET A 59 -5.01 -4.20 -20.15
CA MET A 59 -4.32 -3.20 -20.99
C MET A 59 -3.68 -3.76 -22.28
N PRO A 60 -2.95 -4.90 -22.29
CA PRO A 60 -2.37 -5.48 -23.50
C PRO A 60 -3.38 -6.09 -24.48
N LEU A 61 -4.63 -6.31 -24.04
CA LEU A 61 -5.70 -6.85 -24.90
C LEU A 61 -6.35 -5.76 -25.78
N ASP A 62 -5.89 -4.51 -25.64
CA ASP A 62 -6.38 -3.26 -26.27
C ASP A 62 -7.56 -3.41 -27.23
N TRP A 63 -8.77 -3.30 -26.67
CA TRP A 63 -10.00 -3.31 -27.45
C TRP A 63 -10.36 -1.89 -27.94
N GLU A 64 -9.39 -0.96 -27.97
CA GLU A 64 -9.55 0.44 -28.42
C GLU A 64 -10.68 1.15 -27.64
N ARG A 65 -10.80 0.88 -26.33
CA ARG A 65 -11.83 1.47 -25.47
C ARG A 65 -11.24 2.54 -24.56
N PRO A 66 -11.94 3.68 -24.38
CA PRO A 66 -11.44 4.78 -23.56
C PRO A 66 -11.27 4.43 -22.07
N TRP A 67 -11.94 3.38 -21.59
CA TRP A 67 -11.76 2.90 -20.21
C TRP A 67 -10.47 2.08 -20.01
N GLN A 68 -9.82 1.68 -21.11
CA GLN A 68 -8.62 0.84 -21.10
C GLN A 68 -7.30 1.63 -21.12
N GLU A 69 -7.39 2.97 -21.18
CA GLU A 69 -6.21 3.82 -21.20
C GLU A 69 -5.43 3.75 -19.87
N TRP A 70 -4.11 3.85 -19.97
CA TRP A 70 -3.28 3.99 -18.79
C TRP A 70 -3.38 5.40 -18.24
N PRO A 71 -3.59 5.61 -16.92
CA PRO A 71 -3.56 4.64 -15.81
C PRO A 71 -4.96 4.23 -15.30
N ILE A 72 -6.02 4.35 -16.09
CA ILE A 72 -7.41 4.21 -15.64
C ILE A 72 -7.69 2.81 -15.07
N CYS A 73 -7.43 1.74 -15.83
CA CYS A 73 -7.66 0.37 -15.37
C CYS A 73 -6.84 -0.01 -14.11
N VAL A 74 -5.58 0.42 -14.06
CA VAL A 74 -4.68 0.19 -12.93
C VAL A 74 -5.18 0.92 -11.68
N SER A 75 -5.67 2.17 -11.84
CA SER A 75 -6.19 2.98 -10.73
C SER A 75 -7.47 2.37 -10.15
N TYR A 76 -8.41 1.95 -11.00
CA TYR A 76 -9.62 1.25 -10.55
C TYR A 76 -9.30 -0.08 -9.86
N GLY A 77 -8.36 -0.86 -10.41
CA GLY A 77 -7.87 -2.08 -9.79
C GLY A 77 -7.26 -1.82 -8.40
N ALA A 78 -6.43 -0.80 -8.27
CA ALA A 78 -5.82 -0.40 -7.00
C ALA A 78 -6.87 0.01 -5.97
N MET A 79 -7.84 0.85 -6.37
CA MET A 79 -8.93 1.30 -5.49
C MET A 79 -9.80 0.12 -5.03
N ALA A 80 -10.20 -0.76 -5.96
CA ALA A 80 -11.00 -1.95 -5.64
C ALA A 80 -10.23 -2.89 -4.69
N GLY A 81 -8.96 -3.17 -4.98
CA GLY A 81 -8.10 -4.00 -4.15
C GLY A 81 -7.90 -3.42 -2.74
N TYR A 82 -7.73 -2.10 -2.63
CA TYR A 82 -7.64 -1.40 -1.35
C TYR A 82 -8.94 -1.53 -0.53
N LEU A 83 -10.10 -1.30 -1.16
CA LEU A 83 -11.40 -1.41 -0.50
C LEU A 83 -11.66 -2.82 0.02
N VAL A 84 -11.40 -3.85 -0.79
CA VAL A 84 -11.57 -5.25 -0.39
C VAL A 84 -10.65 -5.58 0.80
N ALA A 85 -9.39 -5.17 0.72
CA ALA A 85 -8.43 -5.43 1.79
C ALA A 85 -8.72 -4.63 3.08
N MET A 86 -9.33 -3.44 2.98
CA MET A 86 -9.84 -2.71 4.15
C MET A 86 -10.95 -3.48 4.85
N VAL A 87 -11.94 -3.97 4.11
CA VAL A 87 -13.03 -4.78 4.66
C VAL A 87 -12.49 -6.06 5.29
N ALA A 88 -11.59 -6.75 4.60
CA ALA A 88 -10.95 -7.96 5.12
C ALA A 88 -10.14 -7.69 6.39
N SER A 89 -9.42 -6.57 6.44
CA SER A 89 -8.62 -6.19 7.60
C SER A 89 -9.49 -5.89 8.82
N PHE A 90 -10.56 -5.11 8.63
CA PHE A 90 -11.54 -4.83 9.68
C PHE A 90 -12.19 -6.12 10.22
N GLY A 91 -12.60 -7.02 9.31
CA GLY A 91 -13.15 -8.33 9.69
C GLY A 91 -12.15 -9.18 10.48
N CYS A 92 -10.89 -9.25 10.04
CA CYS A 92 -9.84 -9.99 10.73
C CYS A 92 -9.62 -9.45 12.16
N VAL A 93 -9.55 -8.13 12.33
CA VAL A 93 -9.39 -7.50 13.66
C VAL A 93 -10.60 -7.79 14.55
N ALA A 94 -11.82 -7.66 14.01
CA ALA A 94 -13.04 -7.95 14.76
C ALA A 94 -13.09 -9.41 15.24
N VAL A 95 -12.77 -10.38 14.36
CA VAL A 95 -12.69 -11.81 14.72
C VAL A 95 -11.61 -12.05 15.79
N ARG A 96 -10.42 -11.46 15.63
CA ARG A 96 -9.35 -11.59 16.63
C ARG A 96 -9.75 -11.00 17.98
N ALA A 97 -10.44 -9.87 18.01
CA ALA A 97 -10.96 -9.28 19.25
C ALA A 97 -12.00 -10.19 19.92
N ARG A 98 -12.90 -10.82 19.15
CA ARG A 98 -13.86 -11.80 19.68
C ARG A 98 -13.17 -13.04 20.26
N LEU A 99 -12.18 -13.58 19.57
CA LEU A 99 -11.42 -14.74 20.05
C LEU A 99 -10.63 -14.44 21.33
N GLN A 100 -10.05 -13.24 21.44
CA GLN A 100 -9.36 -12.79 22.65
C GLN A 100 -10.31 -12.67 23.85
N HIS A 101 -11.56 -12.23 23.62
CA HIS A 101 -12.57 -12.15 24.67
C HIS A 101 -12.95 -13.54 25.19
N VAL A 102 -13.20 -14.51 24.29
CA VAL A 102 -13.57 -15.89 24.67
C VAL A 102 -12.46 -16.60 25.46
N LYS A 103 -11.18 -16.37 25.12
CA LYS A 103 -10.05 -17.01 25.82
C LYS A 103 -9.80 -16.46 27.23
N ARG A 104 -10.42 -15.32 27.59
CA ARG A 104 -10.23 -14.66 28.88
C ARG A 104 -11.30 -15.06 29.91
N GLU A 105 -12.37 -15.73 29.46
CA GLU A 105 -13.38 -16.39 30.30
C GLU A 105 -12.94 -17.82 30.65
#